data_AF-R7J7A7-F1
#
_entry.id   AF-R7J7A7-F1
#
_cell.length_a   1.000
_cell.length_b   1.000
_cell.length_c   1.000
_cell.angle_alpha   90.00
_cell.angle_beta   90.00
_cell.angle_gamma   90.00
#
_symmetry.space_group_name_H-M   'P 1'
#
loop_
_entity.id
_entity.type
_entity.pdbx_description
1 polymer ?
#
loop_
_entity_poly.entity_id
_entity_poly.type
_entity_poly.pdbx_seq_one_letter_code
_entity_poly.pdbx_strand_id
1 'polypeptide(L)'
;MKTFLLDIADRFRRFDEQLDVKALLCNKSWQVFNDSGVKEIYIFQEDGSLIISLNGKVSRATWQYIPANRSLIINSDNESYMLRPFFQDENLFTLQLDGTREYSFLLNEAQRASFPVESLSDLKFYLEHKEERLLQIQVEKERQLALQQREEELRKKKQREREERLQAFIEENLSKDECFLKLKRKEKKYIVYIGFFLLVGLVGGVSITNFHLPEWLTIIISIILLLQALLIISTLIIIDSIDSLPFNKYKKKATKLLTEEFNRKYPEEDD
;
A
#
# COMPACT_ATOMS: atom_id res chain seq x y z
N MET A 1 -19.49 -26.80 -30.26
CA MET A 1 -18.43 -25.77 -30.20
C MET A 1 -17.09 -26.44 -30.47
N LYS A 2 -16.24 -25.89 -31.35
CA LYS A 2 -14.94 -26.51 -31.63
C LYS A 2 -13.90 -26.10 -30.57
N THR A 3 -13.13 -27.08 -30.11
CA THR A 3 -12.04 -26.90 -29.15
C THR A 3 -10.73 -27.46 -29.73
N PHE A 4 -9.61 -26.96 -29.21
CA PHE A 4 -8.26 -27.37 -29.61
C PHE A 4 -7.40 -27.61 -28.37
N LEU A 5 -6.56 -28.63 -28.42
CA LEU A 5 -5.50 -28.81 -27.44
C LEU A 5 -4.43 -27.76 -27.69
N LEU A 6 -4.16 -26.96 -26.66
CA LEU A 6 -3.16 -25.92 -26.70
C LEU A 6 -2.22 -26.15 -25.52
N ASP A 7 -0.96 -26.48 -25.78
CA ASP A 7 0.09 -26.57 -24.76
C ASP A 7 0.57 -25.17 -24.36
N ILE A 8 -0.39 -24.37 -23.89
CA ILE A 8 -0.26 -22.95 -23.58
C ILE A 8 -0.80 -22.66 -22.16
N ALA A 9 -1.51 -23.64 -21.59
CA ALA A 9 -2.23 -23.61 -20.32
C ALA A 9 -1.41 -23.11 -19.11
N ASP A 10 -0.15 -23.55 -18.98
CA ASP A 10 0.65 -23.28 -17.79
C ASP A 10 1.45 -21.96 -17.88
N ARG A 11 1.56 -21.37 -19.09
CA ARG A 11 2.36 -20.17 -19.35
C ARG A 11 1.52 -18.89 -19.46
N PHE A 12 0.28 -19.00 -19.95
CA PHE A 12 -0.57 -17.83 -20.14
C PHE A 12 -1.19 -17.36 -18.83
N ARG A 13 -1.00 -16.06 -18.60
CA ARG A 13 -1.58 -15.32 -17.49
C ARG A 13 -3.09 -15.54 -17.47
N ARG A 14 -3.57 -16.10 -16.36
CA ARG A 14 -5.01 -16.31 -16.09
C ARG A 14 -5.74 -14.97 -16.22
N PHE A 15 -6.90 -15.01 -16.85
CA PHE A 15 -7.88 -13.93 -16.91
C PHE A 15 -7.94 -13.13 -15.60
N ASP A 16 -7.85 -11.80 -15.68
CA ASP A 16 -7.86 -10.91 -14.52
C ASP A 16 -9.25 -10.91 -13.88
N GLU A 17 -9.33 -11.17 -12.58
CA GLU A 17 -10.55 -11.51 -11.84
C GLU A 17 -11.59 -10.38 -11.75
N GLN A 18 -11.22 -9.16 -12.14
CA GLN A 18 -12.04 -7.95 -11.99
C GLN A 18 -12.93 -7.62 -13.19
N LEU A 19 -12.86 -8.39 -14.28
CA LEU A 19 -13.54 -8.06 -15.53
C LEU A 19 -14.99 -8.59 -15.54
N ASP A 20 -15.96 -7.73 -15.83
CA ASP A 20 -17.36 -8.13 -16.01
C ASP A 20 -17.51 -8.94 -17.30
N VAL A 21 -17.40 -10.26 -17.16
CA VAL A 21 -17.52 -11.25 -18.25
C VAL A 21 -18.81 -11.04 -19.06
N LYS A 22 -19.91 -10.62 -18.41
CA LYS A 22 -21.18 -10.38 -19.10
C LYS A 22 -21.07 -9.17 -20.03
N ALA A 23 -20.51 -8.06 -19.55
CA ALA A 23 -20.29 -6.87 -20.38
C ALA A 23 -19.34 -7.15 -21.56
N LEU A 24 -18.29 -7.95 -21.34
CA LEU A 24 -17.34 -8.30 -22.41
C LEU A 24 -17.98 -9.13 -23.52
N LEU A 25 -18.78 -10.13 -23.13
CA LEU A 25 -19.43 -11.03 -24.08
C LEU A 25 -20.54 -10.34 -24.85
N CYS A 26 -21.41 -9.57 -24.18
CA CYS A 26 -22.63 -9.01 -24.77
C CYS A 26 -22.37 -7.83 -25.70
N ASN A 27 -21.28 -7.08 -25.50
CA ASN A 27 -20.99 -5.88 -26.29
C ASN A 27 -20.37 -6.16 -27.67
N LYS A 28 -20.09 -7.43 -27.99
CA LYS A 28 -19.35 -7.83 -29.19
C LYS A 28 -19.97 -9.04 -29.86
N SER A 29 -19.71 -9.17 -31.16
CA SER A 29 -19.95 -10.38 -31.92
C SER A 29 -18.65 -11.17 -32.03
N TRP A 30 -18.73 -12.48 -31.81
CA TRP A 30 -17.57 -13.34 -31.70
C TRP A 30 -17.56 -14.40 -32.79
N GLN A 31 -16.59 -14.36 -33.70
CA GLN A 31 -16.35 -15.44 -34.64
C GLN A 31 -15.61 -16.58 -33.94
N VAL A 32 -16.20 -17.77 -33.92
CA VAL A 32 -15.53 -18.98 -33.42
C VAL A 32 -14.41 -19.35 -34.38
N PHE A 33 -13.20 -19.45 -33.87
CA PHE A 33 -12.07 -19.97 -34.62
C PHE A 33 -12.28 -21.45 -34.93
N ASN A 34 -12.15 -21.81 -36.20
CA ASN A 34 -12.14 -23.18 -36.67
C ASN A 34 -11.20 -23.31 -37.87
N ASP A 35 -10.76 -24.54 -38.12
CA ASP A 35 -9.91 -24.96 -39.24
C ASP A 35 -10.73 -25.39 -40.47
N SER A 36 -12.07 -25.36 -40.40
CA SER A 36 -12.96 -25.87 -41.45
C SER A 36 -13.31 -24.82 -42.50
N GLY A 37 -12.92 -23.56 -42.28
CA GLY A 37 -13.27 -22.42 -43.13
C GLY A 37 -14.74 -22.01 -43.02
N VAL A 38 -15.51 -22.61 -42.11
CA VAL A 38 -16.91 -22.26 -41.87
C VAL A 38 -16.97 -21.03 -40.99
N LYS A 39 -17.74 -20.01 -41.38
CA LYS A 39 -17.95 -18.85 -40.53
C LYS A 39 -19.03 -19.13 -39.50
N GLU A 40 -18.61 -19.33 -38.25
CA GLU A 40 -19.50 -19.50 -37.10
C GLU A 40 -19.38 -18.25 -36.21
N ILE A 41 -20.50 -17.56 -35.95
CA ILE A 41 -20.54 -16.32 -35.14
C ILE A 41 -21.49 -16.51 -33.97
N TYR A 42 -21.01 -16.18 -32.77
CA TYR A 42 -21.76 -16.17 -31.52
C TYR A 42 -22.05 -14.73 -31.11
N ILE A 43 -23.32 -14.44 -30.82
CA ILE A 43 -23.77 -13.14 -30.34
C ILE A 43 -24.48 -13.38 -29.01
N PHE A 44 -23.80 -13.02 -27.91
CA PHE A 44 -24.32 -13.14 -26.56
C PHE A 44 -25.25 -11.96 -26.26
N GLN A 45 -26.43 -12.23 -25.75
CA GLN A 45 -27.39 -11.20 -25.34
C GLN A 45 -27.45 -11.09 -23.82
N GLU A 46 -27.73 -9.90 -23.31
CA GLU A 46 -27.80 -9.65 -21.86
C GLU A 46 -28.91 -10.44 -21.14
N ASP A 47 -29.95 -10.85 -21.88
CA ASP A 47 -31.07 -11.66 -21.39
C ASP A 47 -30.72 -13.15 -21.23
N GLY A 48 -29.50 -13.56 -21.57
CA GLY A 48 -29.05 -14.96 -21.51
C GLY A 48 -29.35 -15.74 -22.79
N SER A 49 -29.88 -15.11 -23.84
CA SER A 49 -29.99 -15.75 -25.15
C SER A 49 -28.66 -15.69 -25.92
N LEU A 50 -28.37 -16.76 -26.66
CA LEU A 50 -27.19 -16.86 -27.53
C LEU A 50 -27.69 -17.08 -28.96
N ILE A 51 -27.31 -16.18 -29.87
CA ILE A 51 -27.58 -16.33 -31.30
C ILE A 51 -26.34 -16.93 -31.94
N ILE A 52 -26.51 -18.06 -32.63
CA ILE A 52 -25.45 -18.74 -33.37
C ILE A 52 -25.74 -18.62 -34.85
N SER A 53 -24.83 -18.02 -35.61
CA SER A 53 -24.90 -17.92 -37.07
C SER A 53 -23.82 -18.77 -37.70
N LEU A 54 -24.22 -19.80 -38.47
CA LEU A 54 -23.31 -20.68 -39.19
C LEU A 54 -23.49 -20.48 -40.70
N ASN A 55 -22.52 -19.82 -41.34
CA ASN A 55 -22.60 -19.37 -42.74
C ASN A 55 -23.94 -18.68 -43.07
N GLY A 56 -24.45 -17.87 -42.14
CA GLY A 56 -25.71 -17.14 -42.29
C GLY A 56 -26.98 -17.88 -41.86
N LYS A 57 -26.90 -19.18 -41.55
CA LYS A 57 -28.02 -19.92 -40.94
C LYS A 57 -28.03 -19.68 -39.44
N VAL A 58 -29.16 -19.24 -38.90
CA VAL A 58 -29.29 -18.85 -37.49
C VAL A 58 -29.97 -19.94 -36.68
N SER A 59 -29.39 -20.30 -35.54
CA SER A 59 -30.01 -21.07 -34.47
C SER A 59 -29.97 -20.28 -33.15
N ARG A 60 -30.84 -20.66 -32.21
CA ARG A 60 -30.89 -20.06 -30.87
C ARG A 60 -30.39 -21.06 -29.85
N ALA A 61 -29.61 -20.55 -28.90
CA ALA A 61 -29.11 -21.24 -27.73
C ALA A 61 -29.29 -20.33 -26.52
N THR A 62 -28.88 -20.80 -25.34
CA THR A 62 -28.86 -19.98 -24.12
C THR A 62 -27.46 -20.02 -23.51
N TRP A 63 -27.14 -18.99 -22.74
CA TRP A 63 -25.90 -18.91 -22.01
C TRP A 63 -26.12 -18.29 -20.63
N GLN A 64 -25.25 -18.66 -19.68
CA GLN A 64 -25.30 -18.14 -18.32
C GLN A 64 -23.89 -18.06 -17.74
N TYR A 65 -23.53 -16.93 -17.14
CA TYR A 65 -22.34 -16.83 -16.30
C TYR A 65 -22.68 -17.23 -14.86
N ILE A 66 -21.88 -18.13 -14.29
CA ILE A 66 -21.96 -18.62 -12.91
C ILE A 66 -20.77 -18.05 -12.13
N PRO A 67 -20.96 -16.99 -11.32
CA PRO A 67 -19.89 -16.37 -10.56
C PRO A 67 -19.23 -17.32 -9.57
N ALA A 68 -20.02 -18.20 -8.93
CA ALA A 68 -19.54 -19.12 -7.90
C ALA A 68 -18.45 -20.09 -8.40
N ASN A 69 -18.49 -20.48 -9.68
CA ASN A 69 -17.50 -21.34 -10.31
C ASN A 69 -16.69 -20.59 -11.38
N ARG A 70 -16.90 -19.28 -11.54
CA ARG A 70 -16.29 -18.45 -12.59
C ARG A 70 -16.38 -19.11 -13.96
N SER A 71 -17.55 -19.66 -14.26
CA SER A 71 -17.78 -20.45 -15.46
C SER A 71 -18.93 -19.90 -16.28
N LEU A 72 -18.83 -20.08 -17.59
CA LEU A 72 -19.85 -19.82 -18.58
C LEU A 72 -20.50 -21.16 -18.94
N ILE A 73 -21.81 -21.26 -18.82
CA ILE A 73 -22.58 -22.36 -19.39
C ILE A 73 -23.14 -21.90 -20.73
N ILE A 74 -23.00 -22.72 -21.77
CA ILE A 74 -23.70 -22.56 -23.05
C ILE A 74 -24.56 -23.81 -23.26
N ASN A 75 -25.87 -23.63 -23.31
CA ASN A 75 -26.81 -24.71 -23.60
C ASN A 75 -27.32 -24.57 -25.04
N SER A 76 -27.01 -25.57 -25.86
CA SER A 76 -27.55 -25.75 -27.20
C SER A 76 -28.58 -26.89 -27.20
N ASP A 77 -29.33 -27.05 -28.28
CA ASP A 77 -30.40 -28.06 -28.38
C ASP A 77 -29.91 -29.49 -28.15
N ASN A 78 -28.65 -29.79 -28.48
CA ASN A 78 -28.07 -31.13 -28.37
C ASN A 78 -27.20 -31.32 -27.12
N GLU A 79 -26.45 -30.30 -26.72
CA GLU A 79 -25.40 -30.41 -25.71
C GLU A 79 -25.24 -29.11 -24.91
N SER A 80 -24.73 -29.26 -23.69
CA SER A 80 -24.42 -28.15 -22.79
C SER A 80 -22.94 -28.17 -22.44
N TYR A 81 -22.27 -27.03 -22.57
CA TYR A 81 -20.84 -26.90 -22.30
C TYR A 81 -20.62 -26.00 -21.09
N MET A 82 -19.78 -26.45 -20.16
CA MET A 82 -19.25 -25.60 -19.09
C MET A 82 -17.85 -25.14 -19.48
N LEU A 83 -17.66 -23.84 -19.55
CA LEU A 83 -16.46 -23.19 -20.06
C LEU A 83 -15.92 -22.22 -19.01
N ARG A 84 -14.61 -22.03 -18.94
CA ARG A 84 -13.98 -21.03 -18.08
C ARG A 84 -13.30 -19.97 -18.94
N PRO A 85 -13.56 -18.67 -18.72
CA PRO A 85 -12.74 -17.62 -19.29
C PRO A 85 -11.27 -17.85 -18.93
N PHE A 86 -10.41 -17.94 -19.95
CA PHE A 86 -9.00 -18.23 -19.78
C PHE A 86 -8.12 -17.02 -20.10
N PHE A 87 -8.37 -16.39 -21.24
CA PHE A 87 -7.64 -15.22 -21.71
C PHE A 87 -8.57 -14.27 -22.45
N GLN A 88 -8.35 -12.96 -22.31
CA GLN A 88 -9.03 -11.97 -23.12
C GLN A 88 -8.10 -10.83 -23.49
N ASP A 89 -8.28 -10.35 -24.72
CA ASP A 89 -7.87 -9.03 -25.13
C ASP A 89 -8.93 -8.38 -26.04
N GLU A 90 -8.49 -7.35 -26.75
CA GLU A 90 -9.30 -6.60 -27.70
C GLU A 90 -9.83 -7.49 -28.85
N ASN A 91 -8.98 -8.36 -29.42
CA ASN A 91 -9.20 -9.18 -30.61
C ASN A 91 -9.67 -10.62 -30.31
N LEU A 92 -9.32 -11.17 -29.15
CA LEU A 92 -9.43 -12.59 -28.83
C LEU A 92 -10.01 -12.79 -27.43
N PHE A 93 -10.98 -13.69 -27.35
CA PHE A 93 -11.50 -14.24 -26.10
C PHE A 93 -11.34 -15.75 -26.11
N THR A 94 -10.74 -16.31 -25.07
CA THR A 94 -10.42 -17.74 -24.97
C THR A 94 -11.20 -18.38 -23.84
N LEU A 95 -11.87 -19.48 -24.16
CA LEU A 95 -12.69 -20.27 -23.25
C LEU A 95 -12.10 -21.67 -23.13
N GLN A 96 -11.77 -22.09 -21.91
CA GLN A 96 -11.34 -23.45 -21.62
C GLN A 96 -12.54 -24.33 -21.32
N LEU A 97 -12.60 -25.54 -21.86
CA LEU A 97 -13.60 -26.53 -21.45
C LEU A 97 -13.30 -27.04 -20.04
N ASP A 98 -14.30 -27.01 -19.16
CA ASP A 98 -14.10 -27.32 -17.74
C ASP A 98 -13.53 -28.73 -17.54
N GLY A 99 -12.53 -28.84 -16.68
CA GLY A 99 -11.83 -30.11 -16.40
C GLY A 99 -10.91 -30.63 -17.51
N THR A 100 -10.73 -29.91 -18.63
CA THR A 100 -9.85 -30.34 -19.73
C THR A 100 -8.77 -29.30 -20.06
N ARG A 101 -7.85 -29.64 -20.98
CA ARG A 101 -6.88 -28.69 -21.58
C ARG A 101 -7.28 -28.27 -22.99
N GLU A 102 -8.58 -28.35 -23.28
CA GLU A 102 -9.11 -27.96 -24.56
C GLU A 102 -9.64 -26.53 -24.49
N TYR A 103 -9.30 -25.75 -25.52
CA TYR A 103 -9.62 -24.33 -25.60
C TYR A 103 -10.42 -24.03 -26.84
N SER A 104 -11.40 -23.16 -26.70
CA SER A 104 -12.10 -22.54 -27.81
C SER A 104 -11.72 -21.07 -27.89
N PHE A 105 -11.56 -20.57 -29.11
CA PHE A 105 -11.10 -19.23 -29.37
C PHE A 105 -12.19 -18.46 -30.10
N LEU A 106 -12.54 -17.33 -29.53
CA LEU A 106 -13.57 -16.42 -30.00
C LEU A 106 -12.86 -15.15 -30.48
N LEU A 107 -12.85 -14.93 -31.79
CA LEU A 107 -12.26 -13.78 -32.44
C LEU A 107 -13.28 -12.65 -32.50
N ASN A 108 -12.88 -11.44 -32.13
CA ASN A 108 -13.74 -10.27 -32.22
C ASN A 108 -14.03 -9.96 -33.70
N GLU A 109 -15.30 -10.10 -34.10
CA GLU A 109 -15.72 -9.94 -35.50
C GLU A 109 -15.40 -8.54 -36.05
N ALA A 110 -15.54 -7.51 -35.21
CA ALA A 110 -15.28 -6.12 -35.59
C ALA A 110 -13.81 -5.87 -35.97
N GLN A 111 -12.90 -6.72 -35.49
CA GLN A 111 -11.45 -6.55 -35.66
C GLN A 111 -10.82 -7.59 -36.58
N ARG A 112 -11.65 -8.42 -37.25
CA ARG A 112 -11.14 -9.46 -38.15
C ARG A 112 -10.28 -8.92 -39.28
N ALA A 113 -10.56 -7.73 -39.78
CA ALA A 113 -9.75 -7.09 -40.82
C ALA A 113 -8.31 -6.78 -40.35
N SER A 114 -8.14 -6.37 -39.09
CA SER A 114 -6.83 -6.09 -38.47
C SER A 114 -6.21 -7.32 -37.79
N PHE A 115 -6.97 -8.42 -37.67
CA PHE A 115 -6.56 -9.65 -37.00
C PHE A 115 -6.75 -10.88 -37.91
N PRO A 116 -5.93 -11.03 -38.97
CA PRO A 116 -6.03 -12.12 -39.93
C PRO A 116 -5.36 -13.38 -39.37
N VAL A 117 -5.90 -13.92 -38.28
CA VAL A 117 -5.58 -15.27 -37.84
C VAL A 117 -6.41 -16.24 -38.67
N GLU A 118 -5.73 -17.11 -39.43
CA GLU A 118 -6.35 -18.10 -40.31
C GLU A 118 -6.05 -19.54 -39.87
N SER A 119 -4.90 -19.75 -39.22
CA SER A 119 -4.48 -21.07 -38.74
C SER A 119 -4.23 -21.11 -37.24
N LEU A 120 -4.19 -22.33 -36.69
CA LEU A 120 -3.83 -22.55 -35.29
C LEU A 120 -2.38 -22.12 -35.01
N SER A 121 -1.50 -22.22 -36.01
CA SER A 121 -0.12 -21.75 -35.93
C SER A 121 -0.04 -20.24 -35.78
N ASP A 122 -0.86 -19.49 -36.52
CA ASP A 122 -0.92 -18.02 -36.42
C ASP A 122 -1.44 -17.60 -35.05
N LEU A 123 -2.46 -18.31 -34.56
CA LEU A 123 -3.01 -18.06 -33.24
C LEU A 123 -1.99 -18.33 -32.13
N LYS A 124 -1.24 -19.43 -32.24
CA LYS A 124 -0.14 -19.77 -31.33
C LYS A 124 0.94 -18.70 -31.35
N PHE A 125 1.39 -18.30 -32.55
CA PHE A 125 2.39 -17.25 -32.73
C PHE A 125 1.94 -15.92 -32.11
N TYR A 126 0.67 -15.53 -32.34
CA TYR A 126 0.08 -14.33 -31.76
C TYR A 126 0.11 -14.34 -30.23
N LEU A 127 -0.33 -15.46 -29.65
CA LEU A 127 -0.32 -15.64 -28.22
C LEU A 127 1.11 -15.50 -27.70
N GLU A 128 2.06 -16.32 -28.16
CA GLU A 128 3.47 -16.31 -27.72
C GLU A 128 4.09 -14.91 -27.76
N HIS A 129 3.91 -14.16 -28.86
CA HIS A 129 4.42 -12.78 -28.98
C HIS A 129 3.75 -11.81 -28.01
N LYS A 130 2.48 -12.05 -27.65
CA LYS A 130 1.78 -11.22 -26.68
C LYS A 130 2.29 -11.46 -25.26
N GLU A 131 2.57 -12.71 -24.91
CA GLU A 131 3.19 -13.07 -23.64
C GLU A 131 4.56 -12.43 -23.48
N GLU A 132 5.44 -12.58 -24.47
CA GLU A 132 6.78 -11.98 -24.44
C GLU A 132 6.74 -10.46 -24.21
N ARG A 133 5.83 -9.76 -24.90
CA ARG A 133 5.63 -8.32 -24.69
C ARG A 133 5.13 -7.98 -23.30
N LEU A 134 4.20 -8.77 -22.75
CA LEU A 134 3.69 -8.55 -21.39
C LEU A 134 4.80 -8.76 -20.35
N LEU A 135 5.65 -9.77 -20.53
CA LEU A 135 6.81 -10.01 -19.67
C LEU A 135 7.81 -8.85 -19.75
N GLN A 136 8.12 -8.36 -20.96
CA GLN A 136 8.99 -7.19 -21.13
C GLN A 136 8.44 -5.94 -20.44
N ILE A 137 7.13 -5.68 -20.56
CA ILE A 137 6.46 -4.55 -19.88
C ILE A 137 6.55 -4.71 -18.37
N GLN A 138 6.36 -5.92 -17.84
CA GLN A 138 6.45 -6.19 -16.40
C GLN A 138 7.86 -5.93 -15.87
N VAL A 139 8.89 -6.45 -16.57
CA VAL A 139 10.29 -6.24 -16.22
C VAL A 139 10.66 -4.76 -16.25
N GLU A 140 10.20 -4.02 -17.25
CA GLU A 140 10.47 -2.58 -17.34
C GLU A 140 9.77 -1.79 -16.22
N LYS A 141 8.53 -2.15 -15.86
CA LYS A 141 7.83 -1.55 -14.70
C LYS A 141 8.56 -1.81 -13.39
N GLU A 142 9.02 -3.03 -13.16
CA GLU A 142 9.79 -3.39 -11.96
C GLU A 142 11.12 -2.62 -11.90
N ARG A 143 11.79 -2.46 -13.04
CA ARG A 143 13.00 -1.66 -13.16
C ARG A 143 12.75 -0.19 -12.83
N GLN A 144 11.68 0.40 -13.36
CA GLN A 144 11.30 1.78 -13.07
C GLN A 144 10.96 1.99 -11.59
N LEU A 145 10.22 1.06 -11.00
CA LEU A 145 9.90 1.09 -9.57
C LEU A 145 11.18 1.01 -8.72
N ALA A 146 12.12 0.14 -9.07
CA ALA A 146 13.39 0.03 -8.37
C ALA A 146 14.25 1.30 -8.48
N LEU A 147 14.22 1.99 -9.63
CA LEU A 147 14.89 3.28 -9.81
C LEU A 147 14.25 4.36 -8.94
N GLN A 148 12.91 4.45 -8.94
CA GLN A 148 12.18 5.40 -8.09
C GLN A 148 12.48 5.17 -6.60
N GLN A 149 12.48 3.92 -6.15
CA GLN A 149 12.84 3.57 -4.77
C GLN A 149 14.27 4.01 -4.42
N ARG A 150 15.23 3.77 -5.32
CA ARG A 150 16.62 4.22 -5.12
C ARG A 150 16.75 5.73 -5.06
N GLU A 151 16.03 6.46 -5.91
CA GLU A 151 16.01 7.93 -5.88
C GLU A 151 15.39 8.45 -4.58
N GLU A 152 14.30 7.84 -4.11
CA GLU A 152 13.66 8.19 -2.84
C GLU A 152 14.56 7.89 -1.63
N GLU A 153 15.26 6.76 -1.63
CA GLU A 153 16.27 6.42 -0.62
C GLU A 153 17.42 7.43 -0.60
N LEU A 154 17.90 7.83 -1.79
CA LEU A 154 18.94 8.84 -1.92
C LEU A 154 18.47 10.19 -1.38
N ARG A 155 17.24 10.61 -1.72
CA ARG A 155 16.60 11.83 -1.18
C ARG A 155 16.48 11.79 0.34
N LYS A 156 15.97 10.68 0.90
CA LYS A 156 15.90 10.46 2.35
C LYS A 156 17.27 10.48 3.02
N LYS A 157 18.31 9.96 2.35
CA LYS A 157 19.68 10.01 2.86
C LYS A 157 20.24 11.44 2.84
N LYS A 158 20.12 12.17 1.73
CA LYS A 158 20.50 13.59 1.63
C LYS A 158 19.79 14.43 2.71
N GLN A 159 18.48 14.19 2.91
CA GLN A 159 17.70 14.89 3.93
C GLN A 159 18.20 14.58 5.35
N ARG A 160 18.42 13.30 5.68
CA ARG A 160 18.99 12.91 6.99
C ARG A 160 20.35 13.54 7.24
N GLU A 161 21.25 13.49 6.26
CA GLU A 161 22.58 14.12 6.36
C GLU A 161 22.47 15.64 6.60
N ARG A 162 21.49 16.30 5.98
CA ARG A 162 21.26 17.73 6.18
C ARG A 162 20.65 18.03 7.56
N GLU A 163 19.72 17.21 8.04
CA GLU A 163 19.16 17.32 9.38
C GLU A 163 20.25 17.10 10.45
N GLU A 164 21.13 16.12 10.27
CA GLU A 164 22.29 15.90 11.14
C GLU A 164 23.25 17.10 11.15
N ARG A 165 23.55 17.67 9.98
CA ARG A 165 24.36 18.90 9.87
C ARG A 165 23.70 20.09 10.57
N LEU A 166 22.39 20.26 10.40
CA LEU A 166 21.63 21.32 11.07
C LEU A 166 21.64 21.14 12.59
N GLN A 167 21.45 19.91 13.08
CA GLN A 167 21.50 19.61 14.51
C GLN A 167 22.89 19.89 15.09
N ALA A 168 23.95 19.44 14.42
CA ALA A 168 25.33 19.72 14.83
C ALA A 168 25.61 21.22 14.85
N PHE A 169 25.14 21.97 13.83
CA PHE A 169 25.26 23.43 13.78
C PHE A 169 24.53 24.13 14.94
N ILE A 170 23.30 23.71 15.24
CA ILE A 170 22.53 24.26 16.36
C ILE A 170 23.24 23.96 17.68
N GLU A 171 23.69 22.72 17.89
CA GLU A 171 24.37 22.31 19.11
C GLU A 171 25.67 23.07 19.32
N GLU A 172 26.48 23.21 18.26
CA GLU A 172 27.73 23.98 18.30
C GLU A 172 27.46 25.44 18.70
N ASN A 173 26.48 26.11 18.09
CA ASN A 173 26.16 27.50 18.41
C ASN A 173 25.57 27.66 19.82
N LEU A 174 24.66 26.78 20.24
CA LEU A 174 24.10 26.81 21.59
C LEU A 174 25.15 26.51 22.66
N SER A 175 26.16 25.68 22.35
CA SER A 175 27.26 25.39 23.28
C SER A 175 28.14 26.61 23.55
N LYS A 176 28.20 27.56 22.62
CA LYS A 176 28.96 28.82 22.75
C LYS A 176 28.13 29.95 23.37
N ASP A 177 26.80 29.83 23.39
CA ASP A 177 25.89 30.83 23.95
C ASP A 177 25.90 30.81 25.50
N GLU A 178 26.51 31.82 26.10
CA GLU A 178 26.53 31.97 27.56
C GLU A 178 25.15 32.05 28.22
N CYS A 179 24.18 32.72 27.57
CA CYS A 179 22.83 32.89 28.10
C CYS A 179 22.13 31.53 28.15
N PHE A 180 22.24 30.76 27.07
CA PHE A 180 21.74 29.39 26.99
C PHE A 180 22.36 28.49 28.09
N LEU A 181 23.69 28.52 28.24
CA LEU A 181 24.38 27.73 29.25
C LEU A 181 23.98 28.11 30.69
N LYS A 182 23.79 29.41 30.97
CA LYS A 182 23.31 29.91 32.27
C LYS A 182 21.89 29.39 32.56
N LEU A 183 20.99 29.45 31.59
CA LEU A 183 19.62 28.92 31.73
C LEU A 183 19.61 27.40 31.91
N LYS A 184 20.37 26.65 31.10
CA LYS A 184 20.54 25.19 31.20
C LYS A 184 21.06 24.76 32.57
N ARG A 185 22.01 25.52 33.14
CA ARG A 185 22.54 25.26 34.49
C ARG A 185 21.49 25.52 35.57
N LYS A 186 20.68 26.57 35.45
CA LYS A 186 19.57 26.86 36.38
C LYS A 186 18.51 25.77 36.35
N GLU A 187 18.12 25.31 35.16
CA GLU A 187 17.17 24.21 34.99
C GLU A 187 17.71 22.91 35.59
N LYS A 188 18.97 22.53 35.31
CA LYS A 188 19.60 21.35 35.93
C LYS A 188 19.61 21.43 37.45
N LYS A 189 19.96 22.59 38.03
CA LYS A 189 19.91 22.80 39.49
C LYS A 189 18.49 22.59 40.01
N TYR A 190 17.50 23.17 39.33
CA TYR A 190 16.10 23.04 39.71
C TYR A 190 15.60 21.58 39.68
N ILE A 191 15.95 20.82 38.63
CA ILE A 191 15.64 19.38 38.54
C ILE A 191 16.31 18.58 39.66
N VAL A 192 17.59 18.86 39.96
CA VAL A 192 18.30 18.22 41.08
C VAL A 192 17.65 18.55 42.42
N TYR A 193 17.25 19.80 42.65
CA TYR A 193 16.52 20.19 43.85
C TYR A 193 15.20 19.42 43.98
N ILE A 194 14.38 19.37 42.92
CA ILE A 194 13.12 18.61 42.92
C ILE A 194 13.38 17.13 43.25
N GLY A 195 14.36 16.50 42.58
CA GLY A 195 14.70 15.09 42.82
C GLY A 195 15.15 14.84 44.27
N PHE A 196 15.95 15.74 44.84
CA PHE A 196 16.37 15.67 46.24
C PHE A 196 15.18 15.79 47.20
N PHE A 197 14.27 16.74 46.96
CA PHE A 197 13.06 16.92 47.79
C PHE A 197 12.15 15.69 47.76
N LEU A 198 11.96 15.05 46.60
CA LEU A 198 11.18 13.81 46.48
C LEU A 198 11.83 12.65 47.24
N LEU A 199 13.16 12.53 47.20
CA LEU A 199 13.90 11.49 47.90
C LEU A 199 13.80 11.62 49.43
N VAL A 200 13.88 12.85 49.96
CA VAL A 200 13.71 13.12 51.39
C VAL A 200 12.30 12.74 51.86
N GLY A 201 11.26 13.05 51.08
CA GLY A 201 9.89 12.67 51.39
C GLY A 201 9.69 11.15 51.45
N LEU A 202 10.27 10.40 50.52
CA LEU A 202 10.21 8.93 50.50
C LEU A 202 10.88 8.29 51.73
N VAL A 203 12.09 8.74 52.09
CA VAL A 203 12.81 8.24 53.27
C VAL A 203 12.04 8.52 54.55
N GLY A 204 11.51 9.74 54.70
CA GLY A 204 10.70 10.12 55.85
C GLY A 204 9.45 9.26 56.03
N GLY A 205 8.75 8.93 54.93
CA GLY A 205 7.59 8.04 54.96
C GLY A 205 7.91 6.62 55.45
N VAL A 206 9.00 6.03 54.96
CA VAL A 206 9.44 4.67 55.33
C VAL A 206 9.91 4.58 56.79
N SER A 207 10.47 5.66 57.35
CA SER A 207 10.89 5.69 58.75
C SER A 207 9.72 5.62 59.74
N ILE A 208 8.56 6.21 59.41
CA ILE A 208 7.37 6.18 60.28
C ILE A 208 6.80 4.78 60.39
N THR A 209 6.80 4.01 59.30
CA THR A 209 6.22 2.66 59.28
C THR A 209 7.10 1.63 59.97
N ASN A 210 8.41 1.89 60.09
CA ASN A 210 9.39 0.90 60.58
C ASN A 210 9.88 1.15 62.02
N PHE A 211 9.69 2.34 62.60
CA PHE A 211 10.15 2.65 63.95
C PHE A 211 8.97 2.99 64.89
N HIS A 212 8.88 2.30 66.03
CA HIS A 212 7.92 2.63 67.10
C HIS A 212 8.33 3.93 67.82
N LEU A 213 7.93 5.06 67.24
CA LEU A 213 8.15 6.39 67.78
C LEU A 213 7.04 6.77 68.80
N PRO A 214 7.34 7.61 69.80
CA PRO A 214 6.34 8.16 70.72
C PRO A 214 5.19 8.87 69.99
N GLU A 215 3.96 8.76 70.51
CA GLU A 215 2.76 9.29 69.85
C GLU A 215 2.88 10.78 69.48
N TRP A 216 3.39 11.61 70.39
CA TRP A 216 3.60 13.03 70.13
C TRP A 216 4.58 13.31 68.97
N LEU A 217 5.61 12.46 68.78
CA LEU A 217 6.54 12.56 67.66
C LEU A 217 5.91 12.09 66.36
N THR A 218 5.08 11.04 66.38
CA THR A 218 4.39 10.56 65.17
C THR A 218 3.44 11.62 64.59
N ILE A 219 2.76 12.38 65.46
CA ILE A 219 1.87 13.48 65.05
C ILE A 219 2.69 14.62 64.41
N ILE A 220 3.82 15.00 65.00
CA ILE A 220 4.70 16.04 64.45
C ILE A 220 5.23 15.64 63.07
N ILE A 221 5.69 14.39 62.92
CA ILE A 221 6.22 13.91 61.64
C ILE A 221 5.10 13.79 60.59
N SER A 222 3.89 13.37 60.98
CA SER A 222 2.72 13.34 60.08
C SER A 222 2.36 14.73 59.54
N ILE A 223 2.41 15.77 60.38
CA ILE A 223 2.19 17.16 59.95
C ILE A 223 3.28 17.62 58.99
N ILE A 224 4.55 17.26 59.25
CA ILE A 224 5.68 17.58 58.35
C ILE A 224 5.49 16.90 56.99
N LEU A 225 5.07 15.63 56.96
CA LEU A 225 4.80 14.92 55.71
C LEU A 225 3.61 15.51 54.95
N LEU A 226 2.55 15.95 55.63
CA LEU A 226 1.42 16.65 55.01
C LEU A 226 1.85 17.98 54.37
N LEU A 227 2.68 18.76 55.06
CA LEU A 227 3.25 20.00 54.51
C LEU A 227 4.18 19.73 53.32
N GLN A 228 4.99 18.66 53.39
CA GLN A 228 5.80 18.22 52.25
C GLN A 228 4.94 17.77 51.07
N ALA A 229 3.85 17.04 51.30
CA ALA A 229 2.92 16.64 50.25
C ALA A 229 2.27 17.84 49.55
N LEU A 230 1.86 18.87 50.31
CA LEU A 230 1.34 20.11 49.75
C LEU A 230 2.39 20.87 48.92
N LEU A 231 3.65 20.90 49.39
CA LEU A 231 4.77 21.46 48.62
C LEU A 231 5.04 20.66 47.33
N ILE A 232 4.95 19.33 47.37
CA ILE A 232 5.08 18.47 46.18
C ILE A 232 3.94 18.72 45.19
N ILE A 233 2.70 18.87 45.66
CA ILE A 233 1.56 19.20 44.80
C ILE A 233 1.78 20.57 44.14
N SER A 234 2.28 21.56 44.88
CA SER A 234 2.62 22.87 44.31
C SER A 234 3.74 22.79 43.28
N THR A 235 4.76 21.95 43.47
CA THR A 235 5.83 21.77 42.47
C THR A 235 5.35 20.99 41.25
N LEU A 236 4.46 20.01 41.41
CA LEU A 236 3.83 19.29 40.30
C LEU A 236 2.97 20.21 39.41
N ILE A 237 2.24 21.17 40.00
CA ILE A 237 1.50 22.20 39.23
C ILE A 237 2.47 23.09 38.42
N ILE A 238 3.63 23.43 39.00
CA ILE A 238 4.68 24.18 38.27
C ILE A 238 5.33 23.30 37.18
N ILE A 239 5.46 22.00 37.42
CA ILE A 239 5.96 21.02 36.45
C ILE A 239 4.99 20.91 35.25
N ASP A 240 3.68 20.92 35.47
CA ASP A 240 2.69 20.91 34.38
C ASP A 240 2.79 22.19 33.52
N SER A 241 3.32 23.27 34.10
CA SER A 241 3.66 24.51 33.38
C SER A 241 5.07 24.52 32.74
N ILE A 242 5.79 23.39 32.66
CA ILE A 242 7.19 23.30 32.15
C ILE A 242 7.38 23.86 30.74
N ASP A 243 6.35 23.81 29.88
CA ASP A 243 6.40 24.44 28.56
C ASP A 243 6.56 25.98 28.64
N SER A 244 6.23 26.58 29.79
CA SER A 244 6.41 28.01 30.07
C SER A 244 7.78 28.38 30.64
N LEU A 245 8.66 27.41 30.88
CA LEU A 245 9.98 27.70 31.44
C LEU A 245 10.79 28.62 30.51
N PRO A 246 11.49 29.63 31.07
CA PRO A 246 12.33 30.54 30.29
C PRO A 246 13.37 29.83 29.41
N PHE A 247 13.86 28.66 29.85
CA PHE A 247 14.79 27.83 29.09
C PHE A 247 14.16 27.25 27.81
N ASN A 248 12.99 26.62 27.89
CA ASN A 248 12.31 26.03 26.74
C ASN A 248 11.89 27.10 25.72
N LYS A 249 11.36 28.23 26.19
CA LYS A 249 11.01 29.37 25.35
C LYS A 249 12.25 29.94 24.64
N TYR A 250 13.36 30.08 25.36
CA TYR A 250 14.62 30.55 24.79
C TYR A 250 15.18 29.56 23.77
N LYS A 251 15.27 28.27 24.13
CA LYS A 251 15.75 27.19 23.25
C LYS A 251 14.97 27.17 21.95
N LYS A 252 13.62 27.18 22.01
CA LYS A 252 12.77 27.19 20.81
C LYS A 252 13.03 28.40 19.91
N LYS A 253 13.17 29.60 20.50
CA LYS A 253 13.47 30.83 19.74
C LYS A 253 14.87 30.79 19.12
N ALA A 254 15.88 30.36 19.87
CA ALA A 254 17.26 30.27 19.41
C ALA A 254 17.41 29.21 18.31
N THR A 255 16.80 28.04 18.48
CA THR A 255 16.76 26.99 17.45
C THR A 255 16.13 27.52 16.16
N LYS A 256 15.01 28.23 16.23
CA LYS A 256 14.36 28.81 15.04
C LYS A 256 15.30 29.77 14.29
N LEU A 257 15.93 30.71 15.00
CA LEU A 257 16.87 31.68 14.41
C LEU A 257 18.09 30.99 13.79
N LEU A 258 18.65 29.99 14.49
CA LEU A 258 19.79 29.22 13.99
C LEU A 258 19.43 28.37 12.77
N THR A 259 18.20 27.84 12.70
CA THR A 259 17.70 27.16 11.49
C THR A 259 17.59 28.12 10.31
N GLU A 260 17.04 29.32 10.51
CA GLU A 260 16.99 30.36 9.47
C GLU A 260 18.40 30.77 9.00
N GLU A 261 19.34 30.92 9.93
CA GLU A 261 20.74 31.23 9.63
C GLU A 261 21.45 30.10 8.87
N PHE A 262 21.23 28.84 9.30
CA PHE A 262 21.76 27.67 8.62
C PHE A 262 21.25 27.59 7.18
N ASN A 263 19.95 27.76 6.97
CA ASN A 263 19.35 27.74 5.64
C ASN A 263 19.86 28.88 4.74
N ARG A 264 20.16 30.06 5.31
CA ARG A 264 20.79 31.16 4.57
C ARG A 264 22.23 30.85 4.16
N LYS A 265 22.98 30.15 5.01
CA LYS A 265 24.40 29.84 4.79
C LYS A 265 24.60 28.59 3.91
N TYR A 266 23.67 27.65 4.01
CA TYR A 266 23.64 26.38 3.28
C TYR A 266 22.25 26.23 2.64
N PRO A 267 21.99 26.98 1.54
CA PRO A 267 20.74 26.83 0.80
C PRO A 267 20.58 25.40 0.31
N GLU A 268 19.33 24.97 0.11
CA GLU A 268 19.08 23.75 -0.65
C GLU A 268 19.61 24.00 -2.05
N GLU A 269 20.51 23.12 -2.51
CA GLU A 269 20.76 23.02 -3.94
C GLU A 269 19.44 22.56 -4.55
N ASP A 270 18.75 23.47 -5.22
CA ASP A 270 17.60 23.11 -6.05
C ASP A 270 18.12 22.18 -7.16
N ASP A 271 17.85 20.87 -7.02
CA ASP A 271 18.07 19.83 -8.04
C ASP A 271 17.18 20.09 -9.28
#